data_AF-A0AAU3ASU2-F1
#
_entry.id   AF-A0AAU3ASU2-F1
#
_cell.length_a   1.000
_cell.length_b   1.000
_cell.length_c   1.000
_cell.angle_alpha   90.00
_cell.angle_beta   90.00
_cell.angle_gamma   90.00
#
_symmetry.space_group_name_H-M   'P 1'
#
loop_
_entity.id
_entity.type
_entity.pdbx_description
1 polymer ?
#
loop_
_entity_poly.entity_id
_entity_poly.type
_entity_poly.pdbx_seq_one_letter_code
_entity_poly.pdbx_strand_id
1 'polypeptide(L)'
;MNDSPGWASPGSAPSDGEDSGTPGQPEPSDRARASSQWSRNQPPAGQWSPPAATPGQGTPPPPPGRPGPQQGSWGQPPAPGGNWNSGWGPAPAAKPGVIPLRPLGVGEILDGAVSTMRAHWRTVLGLTITVAVITQIADILVQRYLLPDPPEIDPNATGTEAIDQAFDSLRSSLLSLLPIGVLALIGTLFVTAVLTVVISRSVLGRPVTLREAWAEARPRLLPLLGLLVLLPLMAGAVVGIGILPGALIGSDAGAALAGLGGLAAVVVVIWLLVQFSLAAPALMLERQGLVKSLRRSAKLVRGAWWRIFGITLLTLLLTFIVSMIIAIPFTVIGTLVDDGSAGSLFSGASSDFGWPFLIITGIGAVIGSAITYPISAGVAALLYIDQRIRREALDLDLARAANLPGHETPGS
;
A
#
# COMPACT_ATOMS: atom_id res chain seq x y z
N MET A 1 40.34 9.88 -66.42
CA MET A 1 40.21 9.02 -65.22
C MET A 1 39.02 9.55 -64.43
N ASN A 2 37.80 9.48 -64.98
CA ASN A 2 36.96 8.27 -65.11
C ASN A 2 36.42 7.82 -63.74
N ASP A 3 35.11 7.74 -63.47
CA ASP A 3 33.94 8.02 -64.33
C ASP A 3 32.74 8.56 -63.52
N SER A 4 31.88 9.33 -64.20
CA SER A 4 30.48 9.66 -63.80
C SER A 4 29.55 8.52 -64.29
N PRO A 5 28.18 8.51 -64.21
CA PRO A 5 27.20 9.58 -63.95
C PRO A 5 26.07 9.13 -62.97
N GLY A 6 24.93 9.81 -62.77
CA GLY A 6 24.42 11.12 -63.23
C GLY A 6 22.97 11.33 -62.77
N TRP A 7 22.57 12.60 -62.66
CA TRP A 7 21.21 13.06 -62.31
C TRP A 7 20.30 13.19 -63.54
N ALA A 8 18.98 13.04 -63.38
CA ALA A 8 17.93 13.89 -64.01
C ALA A 8 16.51 13.57 -63.47
N SER A 9 15.56 14.49 -63.66
CA SER A 9 14.21 14.48 -63.03
C SER A 9 13.06 14.62 -64.08
N PRO A 10 11.97 15.38 -63.88
CA PRO A 10 10.58 14.88 -63.78
C PRO A 10 9.75 14.91 -65.08
N GLY A 11 8.52 14.36 -65.05
CA GLY A 11 7.53 14.40 -66.14
C GLY A 11 6.07 14.44 -65.64
N SER A 12 5.14 14.92 -66.48
CA SER A 12 3.79 15.40 -66.07
C SER A 12 2.64 14.93 -66.97
N ALA A 13 1.49 14.54 -66.37
CA ALA A 13 0.11 14.57 -66.93
C ALA A 13 -0.15 13.78 -68.26
N PRO A 14 -1.40 13.70 -68.81
CA PRO A 14 -2.71 14.22 -68.36
C PRO A 14 -3.88 13.19 -68.39
N SER A 15 -5.11 13.73 -68.34
CA SER A 15 -6.41 13.22 -68.82
C SER A 15 -7.17 12.14 -68.02
N ASP A 16 -8.52 12.14 -67.94
CA ASP A 16 -9.55 13.19 -68.10
C ASP A 16 -10.92 12.68 -67.55
N GLY A 17 -11.93 13.57 -67.32
CA GLY A 17 -13.33 13.16 -67.11
C GLY A 17 -14.16 13.99 -66.10
N GLU A 18 -14.84 15.04 -66.57
CA GLU A 18 -15.81 15.87 -65.82
C GLU A 18 -17.25 15.32 -65.93
N ASP A 19 -18.07 15.48 -64.88
CA ASP A 19 -19.52 15.82 -64.88
C ASP A 19 -20.17 15.49 -63.51
N SER A 20 -21.26 16.10 -63.05
CA SER A 20 -21.64 17.54 -62.90
C SER A 20 -22.89 17.63 -61.98
N GLY A 21 -23.16 18.78 -61.36
CA GLY A 21 -24.52 19.12 -60.85
C GLY A 21 -24.80 19.17 -59.33
N THR A 22 -24.48 20.32 -58.70
CA THR A 22 -25.27 21.06 -57.66
C THR A 22 -25.69 20.42 -56.29
N PRO A 23 -25.96 21.22 -55.24
CA PRO A 23 -25.79 20.78 -53.85
C PRO A 23 -27.08 20.51 -53.05
N GLY A 24 -26.96 19.68 -52.01
CA GLY A 24 -27.95 19.52 -50.93
C GLY A 24 -27.31 19.47 -49.54
N GLN A 25 -27.67 20.41 -48.68
CA GLN A 25 -27.51 20.36 -47.21
C GLN A 25 -28.81 19.82 -46.59
N PRO A 26 -28.84 19.47 -45.29
CA PRO A 26 -27.84 18.76 -44.47
C PRO A 26 -28.51 17.63 -43.63
N GLU A 27 -27.75 16.72 -42.99
CA GLU A 27 -28.11 16.20 -41.64
C GLU A 27 -26.94 15.45 -40.97
N PRO A 28 -26.88 15.37 -39.61
CA PRO A 28 -25.71 14.85 -38.89
C PRO A 28 -25.98 13.53 -38.13
N SER A 29 -25.48 12.40 -38.64
CA SER A 29 -25.25 11.17 -37.87
C SER A 29 -24.28 10.22 -38.60
N ASP A 30 -23.95 9.08 -37.97
CA ASP A 30 -23.25 7.94 -38.58
C ASP A 30 -21.76 8.10 -38.97
N ARG A 31 -21.00 8.86 -38.18
CA ARG A 31 -19.52 8.70 -38.11
C ARG A 31 -19.07 7.47 -37.29
N ALA A 32 -19.97 6.51 -37.04
CA ALA A 32 -19.80 5.41 -36.10
C ALA A 32 -20.07 4.02 -36.69
N ARG A 33 -19.65 3.75 -37.95
CA ARG A 33 -19.62 2.39 -38.53
C ARG A 33 -18.70 2.27 -39.77
N ALA A 34 -17.41 2.53 -39.58
CA ALA A 34 -16.38 2.26 -40.59
C ALA A 34 -15.31 1.28 -40.06
N SER A 35 -15.56 -0.01 -40.27
CA SER A 35 -14.58 -1.10 -40.47
C SER A 35 -13.26 -1.11 -39.70
N SER A 36 -13.14 -2.03 -38.74
CA SER A 36 -11.87 -2.75 -38.46
C SER A 36 -12.08 -4.25 -38.71
N GLN A 37 -12.05 -4.68 -39.98
CA GLN A 37 -12.10 -6.09 -40.35
C GLN A 37 -10.77 -6.76 -39.98
N TRP A 38 -10.71 -7.38 -38.79
CA TRP A 38 -9.55 -8.15 -38.36
C TRP A 38 -9.75 -9.63 -38.77
N SER A 39 -9.03 -10.04 -39.82
CA SER A 39 -9.06 -11.36 -40.50
C SER A 39 -10.20 -11.62 -41.51
N ARG A 40 -9.89 -12.41 -42.55
CA ARG A 40 -10.82 -12.78 -43.65
C ARG A 40 -11.67 -14.03 -43.37
N ASN A 41 -11.44 -14.73 -42.26
CA ASN A 41 -12.02 -16.05 -41.98
C ASN A 41 -12.90 -16.04 -40.72
N GLN A 42 -13.79 -15.06 -40.58
CA GLN A 42 -14.86 -15.12 -39.57
C GLN A 42 -16.03 -15.98 -40.11
N PRO A 43 -16.54 -16.96 -39.34
CA PRO A 43 -17.82 -17.59 -39.65
C PRO A 43 -18.95 -16.56 -39.53
N PRO A 44 -20.06 -16.72 -40.28
CA PRO A 44 -21.15 -15.74 -40.29
C PRO A 44 -21.79 -15.60 -38.90
N ALA A 45 -22.22 -14.39 -38.57
CA ALA A 45 -22.89 -14.09 -37.31
C ALA A 45 -24.19 -14.91 -37.19
N GLY A 46 -24.29 -15.72 -36.14
CA GLY A 46 -25.49 -16.51 -35.87
C GLY A 46 -26.70 -15.62 -35.62
N GLN A 47 -27.78 -15.85 -36.37
CA GLN A 47 -29.05 -15.15 -36.16
C GLN A 47 -29.68 -15.64 -34.85
N TRP A 48 -29.85 -14.73 -33.88
CA TRP A 48 -30.53 -15.03 -32.63
C TRP A 48 -32.01 -14.67 -32.73
N SER A 49 -32.87 -15.66 -32.55
CA SER A 49 -34.32 -15.47 -32.47
C SER A 49 -34.79 -15.53 -31.00
N PRO A 50 -35.61 -14.57 -30.52
CA PRO A 50 -36.16 -14.63 -29.18
C PRO A 50 -37.16 -15.80 -29.04
N PRO A 51 -37.19 -16.53 -27.91
CA PRO A 51 -38.20 -17.55 -27.66
C PRO A 51 -39.60 -16.93 -27.61
N ALA A 52 -40.53 -17.48 -28.41
CA ALA A 52 -41.94 -17.11 -28.35
C ALA A 52 -42.57 -17.55 -27.02
N ALA A 53 -43.38 -16.69 -26.41
CA ALA A 53 -44.08 -17.01 -25.17
C ALA A 53 -45.27 -17.94 -25.44
N THR A 54 -45.15 -19.21 -25.06
CA THR A 54 -46.26 -20.17 -25.06
C THR A 54 -47.15 -19.98 -23.82
N PRO A 55 -48.48 -19.80 -23.96
CA PRO A 55 -49.36 -19.60 -22.80
C PRO A 55 -49.70 -20.93 -22.09
N GLY A 56 -49.39 -20.99 -20.79
CA GLY A 56 -50.16 -21.66 -19.74
C GLY A 56 -50.55 -23.14 -19.87
N GLN A 57 -49.86 -24.00 -19.10
CA GLN A 57 -50.49 -25.14 -18.41
C GLN A 57 -50.04 -25.16 -16.94
N GLY A 58 -51.00 -25.23 -16.02
CA GLY A 58 -50.73 -25.17 -14.57
C GLY A 58 -50.31 -26.52 -14.00
N THR A 59 -49.40 -26.49 -13.03
CA THR A 59 -49.01 -27.65 -12.22
C THR A 59 -49.35 -27.42 -10.74
N PRO A 60 -49.79 -28.43 -9.97
CA PRO A 60 -50.29 -28.23 -8.60
C PRO A 60 -49.16 -27.97 -7.58
N PRO A 61 -49.44 -27.33 -6.42
CA PRO A 61 -48.46 -27.13 -5.37
C PRO A 61 -48.06 -28.45 -4.68
N PRO A 62 -46.78 -28.63 -4.29
CA PRO A 62 -46.32 -29.83 -3.60
C PRO A 62 -46.77 -29.87 -2.12
N PRO A 63 -46.96 -31.07 -1.53
CA PRO A 63 -47.42 -31.21 -0.15
C PRO A 63 -46.34 -30.94 0.91
N PRO A 64 -46.70 -30.65 2.18
CA PRO A 64 -45.73 -30.32 3.22
C PRO A 64 -44.92 -31.54 3.68
N GLY A 65 -43.61 -31.55 3.41
CA GLY A 65 -42.69 -32.58 3.88
C GLY A 65 -42.32 -32.43 5.36
N ARG A 66 -42.30 -33.54 6.11
CA ARG A 66 -41.89 -33.60 7.52
C ARG A 66 -40.37 -33.44 7.69
N PRO A 67 -39.86 -32.97 8.85
CA PRO A 67 -38.41 -32.86 9.09
C PRO A 67 -37.77 -34.25 9.24
N GLY A 68 -36.79 -34.56 8.37
CA GLY A 68 -35.91 -35.71 8.51
C GLY A 68 -34.55 -35.32 9.12
N PRO A 69 -33.89 -36.17 9.91
CA PRO A 69 -32.68 -35.79 10.62
C PRO A 69 -31.44 -35.72 9.71
N GLN A 70 -30.63 -34.68 9.89
CA GLN A 70 -29.32 -34.56 9.26
C GLN A 70 -28.37 -35.62 9.83
N GLN A 71 -27.84 -36.49 8.96
CA GLN A 71 -26.62 -37.25 9.23
C GLN A 71 -25.52 -36.76 8.28
N GLY A 72 -24.37 -36.41 8.84
CA GLY A 72 -23.23 -35.91 8.06
C GLY A 72 -22.55 -37.04 7.29
N SER A 73 -22.34 -36.83 6.00
CA SER A 73 -21.49 -37.71 5.17
C SER A 73 -20.17 -37.00 4.86
N TRP A 74 -19.07 -37.55 5.39
CA TRP A 74 -17.72 -37.17 5.01
C TRP A 74 -17.22 -38.11 3.91
N GLY A 75 -16.76 -37.55 2.78
CA GLY A 75 -15.90 -38.25 1.82
C GLY A 75 -16.58 -38.83 0.58
N GLN A 76 -16.77 -37.99 -0.44
CA GLN A 76 -16.75 -38.42 -1.84
C GLN A 76 -15.99 -37.38 -2.69
N PRO A 77 -15.17 -37.79 -3.68
CA PRO A 77 -14.52 -36.87 -4.60
C PRO A 77 -15.53 -36.28 -5.59
N PRO A 78 -15.37 -35.02 -6.06
CA PRO A 78 -16.32 -34.43 -6.99
C PRO A 78 -16.23 -35.09 -8.37
N ALA A 79 -17.32 -35.71 -8.82
CA ALA A 79 -17.45 -36.16 -10.20
C ALA A 79 -17.55 -34.94 -11.16
N PRO A 80 -17.00 -35.02 -12.39
CA PRO A 80 -17.09 -33.94 -13.37
C PRO A 80 -18.49 -33.88 -14.01
N GLY A 81 -19.48 -33.39 -13.26
CA GLY A 81 -20.84 -33.12 -13.70
C GLY A 81 -21.21 -31.66 -13.44
N GLY A 82 -21.33 -30.86 -14.49
CA GLY A 82 -21.51 -29.41 -14.38
C GLY A 82 -22.84 -28.99 -13.76
N ASN A 83 -22.79 -28.37 -12.59
CA ASN A 83 -23.96 -27.76 -11.96
C ASN A 83 -24.16 -26.32 -12.48
N TRP A 84 -24.86 -26.17 -13.61
CA TRP A 84 -25.11 -24.90 -14.31
C TRP A 84 -26.14 -23.99 -13.59
N ASN A 85 -25.98 -23.78 -12.29
CA ASN A 85 -26.82 -22.87 -11.51
C ASN A 85 -26.00 -22.10 -10.45
N SER A 86 -24.97 -21.40 -10.92
CA SER A 86 -24.28 -20.35 -10.14
C SER A 86 -24.44 -19.02 -10.87
N GLY A 87 -24.85 -17.99 -10.12
CA GLY A 87 -25.39 -16.76 -10.69
C GLY A 87 -24.39 -15.90 -11.48
N TRP A 88 -24.94 -14.98 -12.26
CA TRP A 88 -24.25 -14.01 -13.12
C TRP A 88 -23.29 -13.08 -12.36
N GLY A 89 -22.11 -13.60 -12.04
CA GLY A 89 -20.93 -12.85 -11.61
C GLY A 89 -19.70 -13.31 -12.41
N PRO A 90 -18.64 -12.49 -12.50
CA PRO A 90 -17.40 -12.92 -13.14
C PRO A 90 -16.89 -14.21 -12.51
N ALA A 91 -16.48 -15.17 -13.34
CA ALA A 91 -16.04 -16.49 -12.90
C ALA A 91 -15.02 -16.38 -11.74
N PRO A 92 -15.10 -17.24 -10.70
CA PRO A 92 -14.19 -17.16 -9.57
C PRO A 92 -12.74 -17.28 -10.04
N ALA A 93 -12.03 -16.14 -10.09
CA ALA A 93 -10.61 -16.11 -10.41
C ALA A 93 -9.88 -17.05 -9.46
N ALA A 94 -9.03 -17.91 -10.02
CA ALA A 94 -8.40 -18.95 -9.24
C ALA A 94 -7.60 -18.36 -8.07
N LYS A 95 -7.60 -19.10 -6.97
CA LYS A 95 -6.96 -18.74 -5.70
C LYS A 95 -5.88 -19.77 -5.37
N PRO A 96 -4.65 -19.63 -5.91
CA PRO A 96 -3.51 -20.46 -5.48
C PRO A 96 -3.12 -20.21 -4.02
N GLY A 97 -3.54 -19.08 -3.46
CA GLY A 97 -3.40 -18.70 -2.05
C GLY A 97 -4.60 -17.88 -1.57
N VAL A 98 -4.42 -17.11 -0.49
CA VAL A 98 -5.53 -16.42 0.21
C VAL A 98 -6.17 -15.26 -0.57
N ILE A 99 -5.52 -14.80 -1.65
CA ILE A 99 -5.85 -13.56 -2.38
C ILE A 99 -6.24 -13.87 -3.83
N PRO A 100 -7.32 -13.27 -4.38
CA PRO A 100 -7.72 -13.50 -5.77
C PRO A 100 -6.74 -12.83 -6.74
N LEU A 101 -6.44 -13.51 -7.86
CA LEU A 101 -5.60 -13.00 -8.95
C LEU A 101 -6.33 -11.98 -9.82
N ARG A 102 -6.80 -10.87 -9.22
CA ARG A 102 -7.49 -9.77 -9.91
C ARG A 102 -7.14 -8.42 -9.28
N PRO A 103 -7.41 -7.29 -9.97
CA PRO A 103 -7.26 -5.96 -9.39
C PRO A 103 -8.10 -5.81 -8.10
N LEU A 104 -7.44 -5.53 -6.96
CA LEU A 104 -8.06 -5.63 -5.64
C LEU A 104 -8.86 -4.36 -5.25
N GLY A 105 -9.98 -4.56 -4.55
CA GLY A 105 -10.72 -3.52 -3.83
C GLY A 105 -10.07 -3.16 -2.48
N VAL A 106 -10.49 -2.04 -1.88
CA VAL A 106 -9.96 -1.58 -0.57
C VAL A 106 -10.21 -2.63 0.53
N GLY A 107 -11.43 -3.15 0.63
CA GLY A 107 -11.78 -4.20 1.58
C GLY A 107 -11.02 -5.51 1.34
N GLU A 108 -10.78 -5.89 0.08
CA GLU A 108 -10.00 -7.09 -0.28
C GLU A 108 -8.51 -6.94 0.09
N ILE A 109 -7.96 -5.73 0.08
CA ILE A 109 -6.59 -5.46 0.54
C ILE A 109 -6.49 -5.58 2.07
N LEU A 110 -7.46 -5.03 2.81
CA LEU A 110 -7.47 -5.10 4.27
C LEU A 110 -7.75 -6.53 4.77
N ASP A 111 -8.77 -7.20 4.24
CA ASP A 111 -9.08 -8.60 4.56
C ASP A 111 -7.98 -9.55 4.05
N GLY A 112 -7.38 -9.28 2.90
CA GLY A 112 -6.21 -9.99 2.40
C GLY A 112 -5.01 -9.90 3.37
N ALA A 113 -4.75 -8.74 3.96
CA ALA A 113 -3.69 -8.55 4.95
C ALA A 113 -3.98 -9.33 6.25
N VAL A 114 -5.20 -9.21 6.78
CA VAL A 114 -5.63 -9.88 8.03
C VAL A 114 -5.71 -11.39 7.87
N SER A 115 -6.25 -11.89 6.76
CA SER A 115 -6.34 -13.33 6.46
C SER A 115 -4.96 -13.95 6.24
N THR A 116 -4.04 -13.26 5.56
CA THR A 116 -2.64 -13.66 5.42
C THR A 116 -1.92 -13.73 6.77
N MET A 117 -2.10 -12.72 7.61
CA MET A 117 -1.59 -12.73 8.99
C MET A 117 -2.15 -13.92 9.79
N ARG A 118 -3.46 -14.17 9.72
CA ARG A 118 -4.11 -15.27 10.44
C ARG A 118 -3.63 -16.65 9.97
N ALA A 119 -3.35 -16.82 8.67
CA ALA A 119 -2.82 -18.07 8.12
C ALA A 119 -1.41 -18.40 8.64
N HIS A 120 -0.57 -17.38 8.88
CA HIS A 120 0.84 -17.55 9.30
C HIS A 120 1.15 -16.97 10.69
N TRP A 121 0.14 -16.86 11.55
CA TRP A 121 0.20 -16.09 12.81
C TRP A 121 1.36 -16.47 13.72
N ARG A 122 1.75 -17.76 13.76
CA ARG A 122 2.85 -18.25 14.61
C ARG A 122 4.21 -17.66 14.19
N THR A 123 4.49 -17.65 12.89
CA THR A 123 5.74 -17.09 12.34
C THR A 123 5.71 -15.56 12.38
N VAL A 124 4.56 -14.96 12.06
CA VAL A 124 4.38 -13.51 11.99
C VAL A 124 4.46 -12.88 13.38
N LEU A 125 3.65 -13.33 14.36
CA LEU A 125 3.66 -12.79 15.71
C LEU A 125 4.94 -13.12 16.47
N GLY A 126 5.51 -14.32 16.29
CA GLY A 126 6.80 -14.67 16.92
C GLY A 126 7.91 -13.70 16.50
N LEU A 127 7.94 -13.32 15.22
CA LEU A 127 8.84 -12.29 14.71
C LEU A 127 8.49 -10.90 15.26
N THR A 128 7.25 -10.42 15.10
CA THR A 128 6.90 -9.03 15.43
C THR A 128 6.99 -8.76 16.93
N ILE A 129 6.65 -9.73 17.78
CA ILE A 129 6.88 -9.65 19.23
C ILE A 129 8.39 -9.58 19.54
N THR A 130 9.22 -10.43 18.91
CA THR A 130 10.68 -10.41 19.15
C THR A 130 11.28 -9.04 18.78
N VAL A 131 10.93 -8.51 17.61
CA VAL A 131 11.40 -7.18 17.16
C VAL A 131 10.84 -6.07 18.04
N ALA A 132 9.55 -6.12 18.39
CA ALA A 132 8.91 -5.12 19.25
C ALA A 132 9.53 -5.10 20.66
N VAL A 133 9.75 -6.26 21.30
CA VAL A 133 10.39 -6.34 22.63
C VAL A 133 11.80 -5.76 22.61
N ILE A 134 12.63 -6.14 21.62
CA ILE A 134 14.00 -5.60 21.51
C ILE A 134 13.98 -4.09 21.29
N THR A 135 13.11 -3.61 20.41
CA THR A 135 12.98 -2.17 20.11
C THR A 135 12.46 -1.41 21.34
N GLN A 136 11.49 -1.96 22.09
CA GLN A 136 10.90 -1.32 23.26
C GLN A 136 11.84 -1.28 24.45
N ILE A 137 12.64 -2.32 24.68
CA ILE A 137 13.70 -2.29 25.71
C ILE A 137 14.69 -1.17 25.39
N ALA A 138 15.12 -1.07 24.13
CA ALA A 138 16.02 0.01 23.71
C ALA A 138 15.36 1.40 23.84
N ASP A 139 14.07 1.52 23.53
CA ASP A 139 13.29 2.77 23.65
C ASP A 139 13.18 3.24 25.10
N ILE A 140 12.85 2.34 26.03
CA ILE A 140 12.84 2.64 27.48
C ILE A 140 14.22 3.09 27.96
N LEU A 141 15.30 2.43 27.53
CA LEU A 141 16.67 2.81 27.90
C LEU A 141 17.08 4.16 27.31
N VAL A 142 16.67 4.47 26.08
CA VAL A 142 16.88 5.78 25.45
C VAL A 142 16.13 6.87 26.22
N GLN A 143 14.85 6.66 26.52
CA GLN A 143 14.04 7.60 27.30
C GLN A 143 14.64 7.86 28.69
N ARG A 144 15.15 6.83 29.38
CA ARG A 144 15.67 6.98 30.76
C ARG A 144 17.09 7.55 30.85
N TYR A 145 17.94 7.35 29.83
CA TYR A 145 19.38 7.63 29.94
C TYR A 145 19.97 8.54 28.85
N LEU A 146 19.24 8.82 27.76
CA LEU A 146 19.78 9.52 26.59
C LEU A 146 18.99 10.77 26.19
N LEU A 147 17.70 10.83 26.51
CA LEU A 147 16.90 12.03 26.25
C LEU A 147 17.22 13.10 27.31
N PRO A 148 17.51 14.36 26.91
CA PRO A 148 17.65 15.47 27.85
C PRO A 148 16.27 15.89 28.36
N ASP A 149 16.25 16.55 29.53
CA ASP A 149 15.06 17.20 30.05
C ASP A 149 14.48 18.21 29.04
N PRO A 150 13.15 18.32 28.91
CA PRO A 150 12.53 19.30 28.02
C PRO A 150 12.90 20.73 28.47
N PRO A 151 13.16 21.67 27.55
CA PRO A 151 13.46 23.05 27.92
C PRO A 151 12.25 23.70 28.61
N GLU A 152 12.51 24.52 29.62
CA GLU A 152 11.48 25.36 30.23
C GLU A 152 11.01 26.41 29.21
N ILE A 153 9.69 26.52 29.03
CA ILE A 153 9.04 27.49 28.16
C ILE A 153 8.40 28.54 29.06
N ASP A 154 8.73 29.83 28.90
CA ASP A 154 8.05 30.90 29.62
C ASP A 154 6.72 31.24 28.91
N PRO A 155 5.55 30.99 29.52
CA PRO A 155 4.26 31.31 28.92
C PRO A 155 4.02 32.82 28.75
N ASN A 156 4.89 33.69 29.29
CA ASN A 156 4.84 35.15 29.15
C ASN A 156 5.85 35.70 28.12
N ALA A 157 6.65 34.84 27.48
CA ALA A 157 7.58 35.26 26.43
C ALA A 157 6.82 35.95 25.29
N THR A 158 7.34 37.09 24.80
CA THR A 158 6.73 37.85 23.71
C THR A 158 7.77 38.35 22.70
N GLY A 159 7.35 38.56 21.45
CA GLY A 159 8.23 38.99 20.37
C GLY A 159 9.38 38.01 20.11
N THR A 160 10.60 38.54 19.97
CA THR A 160 11.81 37.77 19.63
C THR A 160 12.10 36.65 20.63
N GLU A 161 11.88 36.86 21.92
CA GLU A 161 12.15 35.85 22.96
C GLU A 161 11.25 34.62 22.81
N ALA A 162 9.98 34.80 22.44
CA ALA A 162 9.08 33.70 22.13
C ALA A 162 9.50 32.93 20.86
N ILE A 163 10.06 33.64 19.88
CA ILE A 163 10.58 33.03 18.65
C ILE A 163 11.84 32.21 18.95
N ASP A 164 12.77 32.74 19.75
CA ASP A 164 14.00 32.06 20.14
C ASP A 164 13.69 30.82 21.01
N GLN A 165 12.80 30.93 22.01
CA GLN A 165 12.33 29.79 22.81
C GLN A 165 11.63 28.74 21.94
N ALA A 166 10.86 29.14 20.92
CA ALA A 166 10.25 28.20 19.97
C ALA A 166 11.29 27.51 19.08
N PHE A 167 12.35 28.21 18.65
CA PHE A 167 13.46 27.61 17.89
C PHE A 167 14.28 26.64 18.74
N ASP A 168 14.61 26.98 19.99
CA ASP A 168 15.35 26.08 20.88
C ASP A 168 14.50 24.88 21.33
N SER A 169 13.18 25.07 21.54
CA SER A 169 12.23 23.97 21.77
C SER A 169 12.08 23.05 20.55
N LEU A 170 12.04 23.62 19.34
CA LEU A 170 12.04 22.83 18.11
C LEU A 170 13.36 22.08 17.92
N ARG A 171 14.49 22.72 18.20
CA ARG A 171 15.83 22.13 18.11
C ARG A 171 16.00 20.98 19.11
N SER A 172 15.64 21.17 20.38
CA SER A 172 15.70 20.13 21.40
C SER A 172 14.78 18.95 21.05
N SER A 173 13.56 19.23 20.57
CA SER A 173 12.63 18.21 20.07
C SER A 173 13.17 17.44 18.86
N LEU A 174 13.83 18.10 17.90
CA LEU A 174 14.45 17.43 16.76
C LEU A 174 15.66 16.58 17.17
N LEU A 175 16.41 17.00 18.19
CA LEU A 175 17.53 16.24 18.75
C LEU A 175 17.05 15.03 19.59
N SER A 176 15.98 15.16 20.38
CA SER A 176 15.39 14.05 21.14
C SER A 176 14.70 13.02 20.23
N LEU A 177 14.17 13.46 19.07
CA LEU A 177 13.65 12.58 18.03
C LEU A 177 14.73 11.75 17.32
N LEU A 178 16.03 12.10 17.36
CA LEU A 178 17.07 11.34 16.67
C LEU A 178 17.25 9.91 17.25
N PRO A 179 17.48 9.71 18.56
CA PRO A 179 17.54 8.37 19.15
C PRO A 179 16.28 7.53 18.91
N ILE A 180 15.10 8.11 19.16
CA ILE A 180 13.80 7.45 18.98
C ILE A 180 13.60 7.08 17.51
N GLY A 181 13.93 7.99 16.59
CA GLY A 181 13.88 7.79 15.15
C GLY A 181 14.80 6.68 14.65
N VAL A 182 16.00 6.53 15.24
CA VAL A 182 16.91 5.41 14.93
C VAL A 182 16.32 4.07 15.40
N LEU A 183 15.67 4.01 16.57
CA LEU A 183 14.99 2.80 17.03
C LEU A 183 13.78 2.46 16.16
N ALA A 184 12.95 3.45 15.83
CA ALA A 184 11.83 3.28 14.91
C ALA A 184 12.28 2.84 13.50
N LEU A 185 13.42 3.36 13.02
CA LEU A 185 14.07 2.95 11.77
C LEU A 185 14.51 1.48 11.81
N ILE A 186 15.15 1.05 12.91
CA ILE A 186 15.56 -0.34 13.13
C ILE A 186 14.33 -1.26 13.16
N GLY A 187 13.32 -0.95 13.97
CA GLY A 187 12.07 -1.71 14.01
C GLY A 187 11.43 -1.83 12.64
N THR A 188 11.27 -0.71 11.93
CA THR A 188 10.71 -0.64 10.56
C THR A 188 11.54 -1.44 9.55
N LEU A 189 12.88 -1.42 9.65
CA LEU A 189 13.78 -2.19 8.79
C LEU A 189 13.52 -3.69 8.93
N PHE A 190 13.53 -4.21 10.17
CA PHE A 190 13.32 -5.64 10.42
C PHE A 190 11.90 -6.09 10.05
N VAL A 191 10.89 -5.30 10.44
CA VAL A 191 9.47 -5.52 10.11
C VAL A 191 9.29 -5.59 8.60
N THR A 192 9.75 -4.57 7.87
CA THR A 192 9.57 -4.48 6.42
C THR A 192 10.35 -5.56 5.68
N ALA A 193 11.60 -5.82 6.07
CA ALA A 193 12.45 -6.81 5.38
C ALA A 193 11.87 -8.23 5.49
N VAL A 194 11.50 -8.65 6.71
CA VAL A 194 11.11 -10.04 6.95
C VAL A 194 9.63 -10.29 6.63
N LEU A 195 8.72 -9.37 6.97
CA LEU A 195 7.30 -9.55 6.65
C LEU A 195 7.04 -9.52 5.14
N THR A 196 7.74 -8.67 4.38
CA THR A 196 7.60 -8.65 2.91
C THR A 196 7.93 -10.01 2.28
N VAL A 197 8.95 -10.72 2.80
CA VAL A 197 9.30 -12.08 2.36
C VAL A 197 8.22 -13.10 2.76
N VAL A 198 7.74 -13.04 4.00
CA VAL A 198 6.65 -13.93 4.48
C VAL A 198 5.39 -13.76 3.62
N ILE A 199 4.97 -12.51 3.38
CA ILE A 199 3.78 -12.19 2.56
C ILE A 199 3.98 -12.64 1.11
N SER A 200 5.17 -12.44 0.53
CA SER A 200 5.45 -12.89 -0.84
C SER A 200 5.31 -14.41 -1.01
N ARG A 201 5.65 -15.19 0.02
CA ARG A 201 5.55 -16.66 -0.03
C ARG A 201 4.16 -17.16 0.30
N SER A 202 3.43 -16.49 1.20
CA SER A 202 2.04 -16.84 1.53
C SER A 202 1.08 -16.59 0.35
N VAL A 203 1.32 -15.53 -0.44
CA VAL A 203 0.61 -15.30 -1.72
C VAL A 203 0.81 -16.48 -2.70
N LEU A 204 2.01 -17.08 -2.67
CA LEU A 204 2.38 -18.26 -3.47
C LEU A 204 2.01 -19.60 -2.80
N GLY A 205 1.26 -19.59 -1.70
CA GLY A 205 0.84 -20.80 -0.97
C GLY A 205 1.97 -21.59 -0.29
N ARG A 206 3.19 -21.04 -0.19
CA ARG A 206 4.35 -21.76 0.36
C ARG A 206 4.56 -21.44 1.85
N PRO A 207 4.77 -22.44 2.72
CA PRO A 207 5.17 -22.19 4.10
C PRO A 207 6.56 -21.55 4.15
N VAL A 208 6.82 -20.79 5.22
CA VAL A 208 8.11 -20.12 5.46
C VAL A 208 8.49 -20.25 6.93
N THR A 209 9.72 -20.69 7.18
CA THR A 209 10.36 -20.62 8.49
C THR A 209 11.05 -19.27 8.70
N LEU A 210 11.20 -18.85 9.95
CA LEU A 210 11.92 -17.62 10.33
C LEU A 210 13.34 -17.58 9.74
N ARG A 211 14.04 -18.72 9.75
CA ARG A 211 15.42 -18.86 9.23
C ARG A 211 15.50 -18.62 7.72
N GLU A 212 14.52 -19.11 6.95
CA GLU A 212 14.44 -18.86 5.52
C GLU A 212 14.12 -17.39 5.22
N ALA A 213 13.13 -16.81 5.91
CA ALA A 213 12.76 -15.41 5.72
C ALA A 213 13.94 -14.48 5.99
N TRP A 214 14.70 -14.74 7.06
CA TRP A 214 15.92 -14.01 7.38
C TRP A 214 17.05 -14.24 6.36
N ALA A 215 17.27 -15.47 5.91
CA ALA A 215 18.30 -15.79 4.91
C ALA A 215 18.04 -15.13 3.55
N GLU A 216 16.77 -14.94 3.19
CA GLU A 216 16.32 -14.25 1.99
C GLU A 216 16.35 -12.71 2.14
N ALA A 217 15.99 -12.18 3.32
CA ALA A 217 16.00 -10.75 3.62
C ALA A 217 17.42 -10.16 3.83
N ARG A 218 18.31 -10.87 4.52
CA ARG A 218 19.64 -10.37 4.94
C ARG A 218 20.47 -9.68 3.84
N PRO A 219 20.55 -10.14 2.56
CA PRO A 219 21.41 -9.51 1.56
C PRO A 219 20.87 -8.15 1.08
N ARG A 220 19.64 -7.79 1.49
CA ARG A 220 18.92 -6.59 1.06
C ARG A 220 18.69 -5.59 2.20
N LEU A 221 19.14 -5.90 3.41
CA LEU A 221 19.05 -4.98 4.56
C LEU A 221 19.83 -3.69 4.33
N LEU A 222 21.02 -3.72 3.73
CA LEU A 222 21.78 -2.49 3.45
C LEU A 222 21.10 -1.57 2.42
N PRO A 223 20.64 -2.04 1.23
CA PRO A 223 19.83 -1.23 0.33
C PRO A 223 18.50 -0.76 0.94
N LEU A 224 17.84 -1.58 1.78
CA LEU A 224 16.60 -1.20 2.45
C LEU A 224 16.84 -0.13 3.53
N LEU A 225 17.90 -0.27 4.34
CA LEU A 225 18.32 0.75 5.30
C LEU A 225 18.65 2.06 4.58
N GLY A 226 19.38 2.00 3.47
CA GLY A 226 19.63 3.18 2.63
C GLY A 226 18.35 3.85 2.14
N LEU A 227 17.33 3.06 1.75
CA LEU A 227 16.02 3.60 1.37
C LEU A 227 15.28 4.22 2.56
N LEU A 228 15.24 3.53 3.70
CA LEU A 228 14.55 3.97 4.92
C LEU A 228 15.25 5.16 5.59
N VAL A 229 16.54 5.39 5.34
CA VAL A 229 17.27 6.62 5.73
C VAL A 229 17.06 7.74 4.69
N LEU A 230 17.07 7.42 3.39
CA LEU A 230 16.92 8.45 2.36
C LEU A 230 15.53 9.10 2.36
N LEU A 231 14.46 8.33 2.60
CA LEU A 231 13.09 8.88 2.65
C LEU A 231 12.92 10.00 3.70
N PRO A 232 13.26 9.82 4.99
CA PRO A 232 13.20 10.89 5.98
C PRO A 232 14.24 11.99 5.72
N LEU A 233 15.42 11.70 5.16
CA LEU A 233 16.36 12.76 4.74
C LEU A 233 15.78 13.65 3.64
N MET A 234 15.08 13.09 2.65
CA MET A 234 14.37 13.87 1.63
C MET A 234 13.23 14.69 2.24
N ALA A 235 12.47 14.11 3.19
CA ALA A 235 11.41 14.84 3.88
C ALA A 235 11.97 16.00 4.72
N GLY A 236 13.02 15.76 5.50
CA GLY A 236 13.72 16.77 6.30
C GLY A 236 14.35 17.87 5.43
N ALA A 237 14.92 17.53 4.27
CA ALA A 237 15.42 18.51 3.31
C ALA A 237 14.30 19.39 2.73
N VAL A 238 13.14 18.81 2.39
CA VAL A 238 11.97 19.55 1.91
C VAL A 238 11.43 20.51 2.98
N VAL A 239 11.31 20.04 4.23
CA VAL A 239 10.89 20.88 5.38
C VAL A 239 11.91 21.98 5.65
N GLY A 240 13.20 21.67 5.66
CA GLY A 240 14.28 22.63 5.83
C GLY A 240 14.26 23.72 4.76
N ILE A 241 14.15 23.35 3.47
CA ILE A 241 14.04 24.29 2.35
C ILE A 241 12.79 25.16 2.45
N GLY A 242 11.66 24.61 2.92
CA GLY A 242 10.43 25.37 3.12
C GLY A 242 10.54 26.42 4.24
N ILE A 243 11.16 26.06 5.37
CA ILE A 243 11.27 26.92 6.56
C ILE A 243 12.41 27.96 6.44
N LEU A 244 13.52 27.59 5.79
CA LEU A 244 14.76 28.38 5.74
C LEU A 244 14.57 29.86 5.33
N PRO A 245 13.77 30.23 4.30
CA PRO A 245 13.60 31.63 3.92
C PRO A 245 12.99 32.50 5.03
N GLY A 246 12.05 31.95 5.81
CA GLY A 246 11.44 32.67 6.93
C GLY A 246 12.36 32.76 8.14
N ALA A 247 13.08 31.68 8.44
CA ALA A 247 14.06 31.64 9.54
C ALA A 247 15.22 32.63 9.32
N LEU A 248 15.69 32.81 8.08
CA LEU A 248 16.76 33.77 7.74
C LEU A 248 16.34 35.25 7.88
N ILE A 249 15.05 35.57 7.97
CA ILE A 249 14.55 36.94 8.09
C ILE A 249 14.54 37.43 9.56
N GLY A 250 14.37 36.52 10.53
CA GLY A 250 14.47 36.86 11.96
C GLY A 250 13.46 37.90 12.47
N SER A 251 12.24 37.93 11.92
CA SER A 251 11.16 38.84 12.34
C SER A 251 9.80 38.16 12.33
N ASP A 252 8.75 38.80 12.84
CA ASP A 252 7.36 38.28 12.83
C ASP A 252 6.90 37.90 11.41
N ALA A 253 7.26 38.70 10.40
CA ALA A 253 6.99 38.40 9.00
C ALA A 253 7.81 37.18 8.50
N GLY A 254 9.02 37.01 9.01
CA GLY A 254 9.84 35.81 8.80
C GLY A 254 9.23 34.57 9.43
N ALA A 255 8.72 34.65 10.66
CA ALA A 255 8.02 33.56 11.34
C ALA A 255 6.74 33.15 10.59
N ALA A 256 5.95 34.11 10.13
CA ALA A 256 4.79 33.85 9.28
C ALA A 256 5.18 33.15 7.96
N LEU A 257 6.26 33.59 7.31
CA LEU A 257 6.79 32.97 6.09
C LEU A 257 7.30 31.54 6.34
N ALA A 258 7.99 31.31 7.46
CA ALA A 258 8.47 29.99 7.88
C ALA A 258 7.29 29.03 8.12
N GLY A 259 6.22 29.50 8.77
CA GLY A 259 4.98 28.72 8.94
C GLY A 259 4.32 28.34 7.62
N LEU A 260 4.16 29.30 6.69
CA LEU A 260 3.60 29.04 5.36
C LEU A 260 4.47 28.08 4.54
N GLY A 261 5.80 28.25 4.56
CA GLY A 261 6.74 27.37 3.90
C GLY A 261 6.77 25.96 4.50
N GLY A 262 6.65 25.84 5.81
CA GLY A 262 6.47 24.57 6.52
C GLY A 262 5.18 23.84 6.12
N LEU A 263 4.05 24.54 6.05
CA LEU A 263 2.78 23.97 5.59
C LEU A 263 2.86 23.49 4.13
N ALA A 264 3.46 24.28 3.25
CA ALA A 264 3.71 23.87 1.86
C ALA A 264 4.62 22.63 1.80
N ALA A 265 5.67 22.59 2.62
CA ALA A 265 6.57 21.43 2.73
C ALA A 265 5.84 20.17 3.21
N VAL A 266 4.91 20.26 4.17
CA VAL A 266 4.08 19.12 4.61
C VAL A 266 3.29 18.51 3.44
N VAL A 267 2.69 19.34 2.57
CA VAL A 267 1.98 18.85 1.37
C VAL A 267 2.92 18.09 0.43
N VAL A 268 4.14 18.62 0.21
CA VAL A 268 5.17 17.95 -0.61
C VAL A 268 5.66 16.65 0.05
N VAL A 269 5.83 16.61 1.37
CA VAL A 269 6.21 15.40 2.11
C VAL A 269 5.13 14.33 1.99
N ILE A 270 3.84 14.66 2.16
CA ILE A 270 2.73 13.72 1.94
C ILE A 270 2.74 13.19 0.51
N TRP A 271 2.98 14.07 -0.48
CA TRP A 271 3.11 13.65 -1.88
C TRP A 271 4.25 12.66 -2.10
N LEU A 272 5.44 12.92 -1.53
CA LEU A 272 6.61 12.04 -1.60
C LEU A 272 6.38 10.69 -0.89
N LEU A 273 5.76 10.69 0.29
CA LEU A 273 5.43 9.47 1.05
C LEU A 273 4.52 8.54 0.24
N VAL A 274 3.47 9.07 -0.38
CA VAL A 274 2.59 8.28 -1.26
C VAL A 274 3.35 7.82 -2.51
N GLN A 275 4.12 8.71 -3.14
CA GLN A 275 4.89 8.43 -4.36
C GLN A 275 5.95 7.33 -4.17
N PHE A 276 6.51 7.21 -2.97
CA PHE A 276 7.55 6.22 -2.63
C PHE A 276 7.09 5.10 -1.69
N SER A 277 5.82 5.05 -1.31
CA SER A 277 5.21 3.99 -0.49
C SER A 277 5.49 2.57 -1.01
N LEU A 278 5.61 2.40 -2.33
CA LEU A 278 5.87 1.12 -2.99
C LEU A 278 7.36 0.83 -3.23
N ALA A 279 8.28 1.71 -2.81
CA ALA A 279 9.72 1.55 -3.05
C ALA A 279 10.35 0.43 -2.22
N ALA A 280 9.88 0.21 -0.99
CA ALA A 280 10.35 -0.88 -0.13
C ALA A 280 9.95 -2.27 -0.65
N PRO A 281 8.67 -2.57 -0.97
CA PRO A 281 8.33 -3.85 -1.59
C PRO A 281 8.95 -4.02 -2.98
N ALA A 282 9.13 -2.95 -3.78
CA ALA A 282 9.89 -3.03 -5.04
C ALA A 282 11.36 -3.46 -4.82
N LEU A 283 12.03 -2.89 -3.81
CA LEU A 283 13.43 -3.19 -3.49
C LEU A 283 13.59 -4.64 -2.98
N MET A 284 12.68 -5.09 -2.11
CA MET A 284 12.66 -6.47 -1.60
C MET A 284 12.34 -7.50 -2.70
N LEU A 285 11.20 -7.32 -3.37
CA LEU A 285 10.60 -8.36 -4.22
C LEU A 285 11.23 -8.42 -5.61
N GLU A 286 11.51 -7.28 -6.24
CA GLU A 286 12.18 -7.23 -7.55
C GLU A 286 13.70 -7.23 -7.44
N ARG A 287 14.25 -7.31 -6.21
CA ARG A 287 15.68 -7.39 -5.92
C ARG A 287 16.48 -6.26 -6.58
N GLN A 288 15.86 -5.08 -6.72
CA GLN A 288 16.44 -3.91 -7.37
C GLN A 288 17.36 -3.12 -6.42
N GLY A 289 18.16 -2.22 -7.02
CA GLY A 289 18.90 -1.20 -6.27
C GLY A 289 18.03 0.01 -5.93
N LEU A 290 18.41 0.76 -4.90
CA LEU A 290 17.66 1.88 -4.30
C LEU A 290 17.08 2.88 -5.33
N VAL A 291 17.89 3.39 -6.27
CA VAL A 291 17.40 4.36 -7.26
C VAL A 291 16.41 3.73 -8.25
N LYS A 292 16.58 2.43 -8.56
CA LYS A 292 15.65 1.70 -9.43
C LYS A 292 14.31 1.49 -8.71
N SER A 293 14.30 1.12 -7.43
CA SER A 293 13.06 0.92 -6.66
C SER A 293 12.27 2.21 -6.43
N LEU A 294 12.93 3.37 -6.24
CA LEU A 294 12.26 4.68 -6.21
C LEU A 294 11.58 5.02 -7.54
N ARG A 295 12.29 4.88 -8.66
CA ARG A 295 11.74 5.08 -10.02
C ARG A 295 10.60 4.09 -10.30
N ARG A 296 10.72 2.86 -9.81
CA ARG A 296 9.71 1.80 -9.89
C ARG A 296 8.43 2.18 -9.16
N SER A 297 8.54 2.59 -7.90
CA SER A 297 7.42 3.11 -7.10
C SER A 297 6.73 4.27 -7.82
N ALA A 298 7.49 5.27 -8.27
CA ALA A 298 6.94 6.41 -9.01
C ALA A 298 6.14 6.01 -10.27
N LYS A 299 6.61 5.00 -11.02
CA LYS A 299 5.88 4.45 -12.20
C LYS A 299 4.60 3.71 -11.80
N LEU A 300 4.60 2.99 -10.67
CA LEU A 300 3.44 2.26 -10.16
C LEU A 300 2.40 3.18 -9.50
N VAL A 301 2.82 4.28 -8.87
CA VAL A 301 1.90 5.24 -8.22
C VAL A 301 1.27 6.22 -9.22
N ARG A 302 1.97 6.59 -10.31
CA ARG A 302 1.52 7.61 -11.29
C ARG A 302 0.12 7.32 -11.88
N GLY A 303 -0.90 8.06 -11.45
CA GLY A 303 -2.30 7.87 -11.88
C GLY A 303 -3.15 6.95 -11.00
N ALA A 304 -2.56 6.36 -9.95
CA ALA A 304 -3.27 5.68 -8.86
C ALA A 304 -3.06 6.38 -7.50
N TRP A 305 -2.46 7.58 -7.49
CA TRP A 305 -2.02 8.31 -6.30
C TRP A 305 -3.12 8.44 -5.24
N TRP A 306 -4.31 8.94 -5.60
CA TRP A 306 -5.43 9.11 -4.65
C TRP A 306 -5.92 7.80 -4.02
N ARG A 307 -5.91 6.71 -4.78
CA ARG A 307 -6.26 5.37 -4.29
C ARG A 307 -5.22 4.85 -3.29
N ILE A 308 -3.94 5.01 -3.60
CA ILE A 308 -2.84 4.57 -2.73
C ILE A 308 -2.80 5.44 -1.47
N PHE A 309 -2.94 6.76 -1.59
CA PHE A 309 -3.10 7.69 -0.47
C PHE A 309 -4.27 7.28 0.42
N GLY A 310 -5.47 7.08 -0.14
CA GLY A 310 -6.66 6.71 0.65
C GLY A 310 -6.52 5.38 1.38
N ILE A 311 -5.94 4.35 0.76
CA ILE A 311 -5.73 3.05 1.40
C ILE A 311 -4.64 3.13 2.48
N THR A 312 -3.56 3.88 2.22
CA THR A 312 -2.47 4.10 3.19
C THR A 312 -2.97 4.91 4.39
N LEU A 313 -3.74 5.97 4.15
CA LEU A 313 -4.35 6.80 5.19
C LEU A 313 -5.38 6.02 6.03
N LEU A 314 -6.24 5.24 5.38
CA LEU A 314 -7.18 4.35 6.08
C LEU A 314 -6.45 3.32 6.95
N THR A 315 -5.37 2.74 6.44
CA THR A 315 -4.54 1.79 7.19
C THR A 315 -3.88 2.46 8.39
N LEU A 316 -3.28 3.64 8.19
CA LEU A 316 -2.69 4.46 9.25
C LEU A 316 -3.74 4.77 10.34
N LEU A 317 -4.93 5.23 9.96
CA LEU A 317 -6.03 5.53 10.88
C LEU A 317 -6.48 4.29 11.67
N LEU A 318 -6.66 3.15 11.00
CA LEU A 318 -7.04 1.89 11.66
C LEU A 318 -5.96 1.43 12.65
N THR A 319 -4.69 1.44 12.24
CA THR A 319 -3.58 1.07 13.14
C THR A 319 -3.41 2.04 14.28
N PHE A 320 -3.63 3.35 14.06
CA PHE A 320 -3.61 4.36 15.11
C PHE A 320 -4.72 4.15 16.14
N ILE A 321 -5.95 3.87 15.69
CA ILE A 321 -7.08 3.55 16.59
C ILE A 321 -6.77 2.29 17.41
N VAL A 322 -6.27 1.23 16.79
CA VAL A 322 -5.85 0.00 17.49
C VAL A 322 -4.74 0.29 18.52
N SER A 323 -3.73 1.07 18.14
CA SER A 323 -2.67 1.50 19.05
C SER A 323 -3.20 2.33 20.22
N MET A 324 -4.16 3.23 20.01
CA MET A 324 -4.78 4.02 21.10
C MET A 324 -5.63 3.15 22.04
N ILE A 325 -6.46 2.25 21.50
CA ILE A 325 -7.26 1.30 22.30
C ILE A 325 -6.37 0.45 23.21
N ILE A 326 -5.18 0.08 22.75
CA ILE A 326 -4.21 -0.67 23.54
C ILE A 326 -3.41 0.26 24.48
N ALA A 327 -2.93 1.41 24.02
CA ALA A 327 -2.08 2.29 24.81
C ALA A 327 -2.80 2.89 26.02
N ILE A 328 -4.02 3.43 25.85
CA ILE A 328 -4.77 4.14 26.90
C ILE A 328 -4.85 3.35 28.23
N PRO A 329 -5.30 2.08 28.27
CA PRO A 329 -5.36 1.34 29.53
C PRO A 329 -3.98 1.10 30.15
N PHE A 330 -2.93 0.86 29.35
CA PHE A 330 -1.57 0.71 29.88
C PHE A 330 -0.98 2.04 30.38
N THR A 331 -1.30 3.18 29.76
CA THR A 331 -0.94 4.51 30.28
C THR A 331 -1.63 4.79 31.61
N VAL A 332 -2.94 4.53 31.71
CA VAL A 332 -3.72 4.73 32.95
C VAL A 332 -3.25 3.82 34.08
N ILE A 333 -3.02 2.53 33.81
CA ILE A 333 -2.44 1.60 34.79
C ILE A 333 -1.01 2.02 35.15
N GLY A 334 -0.23 2.45 34.15
CA GLY A 334 1.14 2.92 34.33
C GLY A 334 1.23 4.06 35.34
N THR A 335 0.45 5.13 35.18
CA THR A 335 0.47 6.25 36.14
C THR A 335 -0.06 5.84 37.50
N LEU A 336 -1.21 5.17 37.57
CA LEU A 336 -1.80 4.72 38.84
C LEU A 336 -0.86 3.85 39.69
N VAL A 337 0.08 3.12 39.07
CA VAL A 337 1.09 2.33 39.79
C VAL A 337 2.35 3.14 40.13
N ASP A 338 2.68 4.18 39.36
CA ASP A 338 3.89 4.98 39.49
C ASP A 338 3.72 6.15 40.49
N ASP A 339 2.61 6.88 40.39
CA ASP A 339 2.32 8.09 41.17
C ASP A 339 1.12 7.96 42.14
N GLY A 340 0.35 6.86 42.03
CA GLY A 340 -0.83 6.61 42.87
C GLY A 340 -2.06 7.47 42.53
N SER A 341 -2.03 8.34 41.52
CA SER A 341 -3.16 9.20 41.14
C SER A 341 -3.18 9.57 39.66
N ALA A 342 -4.29 9.28 38.97
CA ALA A 342 -4.48 9.69 37.57
C ALA A 342 -4.54 11.22 37.35
N GLY A 343 -4.35 12.05 38.38
CA GLY A 343 -4.30 13.51 38.26
C GLY A 343 -3.05 14.03 37.54
N SER A 344 -1.94 13.29 37.61
CA SER A 344 -0.68 13.59 36.89
C SER A 344 -0.91 13.73 35.38
N LEU A 345 -1.66 12.79 34.79
CA LEU A 345 -2.03 12.76 33.36
C LEU A 345 -2.71 14.03 32.85
N PHE A 346 -3.39 14.76 33.72
CA PHE A 346 -4.15 15.98 33.38
C PHE A 346 -3.49 17.26 33.91
N SER A 347 -2.43 17.13 34.72
CA SER A 347 -1.73 18.28 35.32
C SER A 347 -0.83 19.04 34.34
N GLY A 348 -0.45 18.40 33.22
CA GLY A 348 0.50 18.96 32.24
C GLY A 348 1.95 19.07 32.75
N ALA A 349 2.22 18.67 34.00
CA ALA A 349 3.56 18.62 34.55
C ALA A 349 4.40 17.55 33.83
N SER A 350 5.66 17.86 33.57
CA SER A 350 6.66 16.90 33.09
C SER A 350 6.98 15.90 34.20
N SER A 351 6.19 14.84 34.29
CA SER A 351 6.44 13.72 35.20
C SER A 351 7.71 12.99 34.78
N ASP A 352 8.74 12.94 35.65
CA ASP A 352 9.81 11.94 35.53
C ASP A 352 9.18 10.56 35.76
N PHE A 353 8.73 9.92 34.68
CA PHE A 353 8.05 8.64 34.74
C PHE A 353 8.99 7.56 35.25
N GLY A 354 8.59 6.93 36.36
CA GLY A 354 9.36 5.87 36.98
C GLY A 354 9.35 4.57 36.18
N TRP A 355 10.18 3.62 36.63
CA TRP A 355 10.27 2.29 36.04
C TRP A 355 8.91 1.57 35.94
N PRO A 356 7.99 1.63 36.94
CA PRO A 356 6.66 1.05 36.79
C PRO A 356 5.90 1.58 35.57
N PHE A 357 5.82 2.90 35.39
CA PHE A 357 5.15 3.48 34.22
C PHE A 357 5.79 3.01 32.90
N LEU A 358 7.12 3.11 32.78
CA LEU A 358 7.85 2.77 31.55
C LEU A 358 7.72 1.28 31.19
N ILE A 359 7.74 0.38 32.19
CA ILE A 359 7.57 -1.06 31.97
C ILE A 359 6.14 -1.37 31.55
N ILE A 360 5.13 -0.81 32.23
CA ILE A 360 3.71 -1.08 31.93
C ILE A 360 3.35 -0.53 30.54
N THR A 361 3.67 0.74 30.25
CA THR A 361 3.43 1.32 28.92
C THR A 361 4.22 0.61 27.82
N GLY A 362 5.46 0.19 28.11
CA GLY A 362 6.25 -0.65 27.21
C GLY A 362 5.59 -1.98 26.85
N ILE A 363 4.96 -2.67 27.80
CA ILE A 363 4.18 -3.90 27.52
C ILE A 363 3.01 -3.58 26.57
N GLY A 364 2.29 -2.48 26.81
CA GLY A 364 1.23 -2.01 25.91
C GLY A 364 1.74 -1.70 24.49
N ALA A 365 2.87 -1.02 24.39
CA ALA A 365 3.52 -0.68 23.11
C ALA A 365 3.99 -1.93 22.34
N VAL A 366 4.52 -2.95 23.02
CA VAL A 366 4.87 -4.25 22.43
C VAL A 366 3.62 -4.95 21.88
N ILE A 367 2.53 -5.00 22.65
CA ILE A 367 1.27 -5.63 22.21
C ILE A 367 0.67 -4.89 21.00
N GLY A 368 0.64 -3.57 21.04
CA GLY A 368 0.18 -2.74 19.91
C GLY A 368 1.02 -2.99 18.65
N SER A 369 2.34 -2.90 18.77
CA SER A 369 3.29 -3.14 17.68
C SER A 369 3.18 -4.55 17.09
N ALA A 370 3.01 -5.58 17.92
CA ALA A 370 2.87 -6.96 17.47
C ALA A 370 1.65 -7.17 16.55
N ILE A 371 0.58 -6.39 16.75
CA ILE A 371 -0.67 -6.43 15.98
C ILE A 371 -0.63 -5.49 14.76
N THR A 372 -0.09 -4.27 14.88
CA THR A 372 -0.15 -3.26 13.81
C THR A 372 0.92 -3.43 12.74
N TYR A 373 2.11 -3.94 13.09
CA TYR A 373 3.20 -4.18 12.13
C TYR A 373 2.82 -5.18 11.02
N PRO A 374 2.20 -6.35 11.30
CA PRO A 374 1.71 -7.26 10.26
C PRO A 374 0.69 -6.64 9.32
N ILE A 375 -0.25 -5.84 9.85
CA ILE A 375 -1.33 -5.23 9.08
C ILE A 375 -0.73 -4.22 8.08
N SER A 376 0.14 -3.33 8.56
CA SER A 376 0.80 -2.31 7.74
C SER A 376 1.65 -2.93 6.62
N ALA A 377 2.46 -3.95 6.94
CA ALA A 377 3.27 -4.65 5.96
C ALA A 377 2.40 -5.44 4.95
N GLY A 378 1.34 -6.08 5.42
CA GLY A 378 0.35 -6.79 4.60
C GLY A 378 -0.28 -5.88 3.56
N VAL A 379 -0.80 -4.73 3.99
CA VAL A 379 -1.40 -3.74 3.09
C VAL A 379 -0.37 -3.19 2.09
N ALA A 380 0.85 -2.86 2.52
CA ALA A 380 1.89 -2.35 1.62
C ALA A 380 2.28 -3.36 0.53
N ALA A 381 2.41 -4.64 0.89
CA ALA A 381 2.69 -5.72 -0.05
C ALA A 381 1.51 -6.00 -1.01
N LEU A 382 0.26 -5.92 -0.53
CA LEU A 382 -0.93 -6.12 -1.37
C LEU A 382 -1.19 -4.95 -2.31
N LEU A 383 -0.98 -3.71 -1.86
CA LEU A 383 -0.96 -2.52 -2.73
C LEU A 383 0.09 -2.66 -3.85
N TYR A 384 1.27 -3.19 -3.52
CA TYR A 384 2.32 -3.46 -4.49
C TYR A 384 1.89 -4.47 -5.56
N ILE A 385 1.37 -5.62 -5.12
CA ILE A 385 0.91 -6.70 -6.01
C ILE A 385 -0.26 -6.21 -6.88
N ASP A 386 -1.23 -5.50 -6.30
CA ASP A 386 -2.36 -4.89 -7.03
C ASP A 386 -1.89 -3.92 -8.12
N GLN A 387 -0.92 -3.04 -7.85
CA GLN A 387 -0.42 -2.13 -8.88
C GLN A 387 0.35 -2.86 -9.98
N ARG A 388 1.01 -3.98 -9.68
CA ARG A 388 1.62 -4.83 -10.72
C ARG A 388 0.57 -5.57 -11.56
N ILE A 389 -0.49 -6.10 -10.96
CA ILE A 389 -1.62 -6.67 -11.70
C ILE A 389 -2.23 -5.61 -12.64
N ARG A 390 -2.58 -4.43 -12.11
CA ARG A 390 -3.24 -3.35 -12.86
C ARG A 390 -2.42 -2.74 -14.00
N ARG A 391 -1.09 -2.79 -13.94
CA ARG A 391 -0.19 -2.08 -14.88
C ARG A 391 0.67 -3.01 -15.74
N GLU A 392 0.78 -4.27 -15.38
CA GLU A 392 1.74 -5.20 -15.99
C GLU A 392 1.10 -6.54 -16.37
N ALA A 393 -0.20 -6.71 -16.16
CA ALA A 393 -0.92 -7.97 -16.41
C ALA A 393 -0.27 -9.18 -15.71
N LEU A 394 0.18 -8.97 -14.46
CA LEU A 394 0.78 -10.02 -13.62
C LEU A 394 -0.19 -11.18 -13.34
N ASP A 395 -1.49 -10.96 -13.49
CA ASP A 395 -2.53 -12.00 -13.49
C ASP A 395 -2.31 -13.05 -14.60
N LEU A 396 -1.83 -12.67 -15.78
CA LEU A 396 -1.51 -13.61 -16.87
C LEU A 396 -0.31 -14.50 -16.53
N ASP A 397 0.75 -13.93 -15.96
CA ASP A 397 1.93 -14.69 -15.54
C ASP A 397 1.64 -15.60 -14.33
N LEU A 398 0.83 -15.13 -13.38
CA LEU A 398 0.42 -15.93 -12.23
C LEU A 398 -0.58 -17.03 -12.61
N ALA A 399 -1.47 -16.79 -13.58
CA ALA A 399 -2.36 -17.83 -14.11
C ALA A 399 -1.58 -18.93 -14.85
N ARG A 400 -0.55 -18.56 -15.61
CA ARG A 400 0.37 -19.50 -16.27
C ARG A 400 1.23 -20.27 -15.26
N ALA A 401 1.72 -19.62 -14.21
CA ALA A 401 2.51 -20.26 -13.15
C ALA A 401 1.67 -21.16 -12.21
N ALA A 402 0.35 -20.92 -12.11
CA ALA A 402 -0.58 -21.71 -11.31
C ALA A 402 -1.24 -22.87 -12.08
N ASN A 403 -0.86 -23.10 -13.33
CA ASN A 403 -1.32 -24.22 -14.17
C ASN A 403 -2.86 -24.32 -14.29
N LEU A 404 -3.51 -23.16 -14.47
CA LEU A 404 -4.97 -23.07 -14.57
C LEU A 404 -5.46 -23.51 -15.96
N PRO A 405 -6.49 -24.38 -16.06
CA PRO A 405 -7.00 -24.83 -17.35
C PRO A 405 -7.58 -23.65 -18.14
N GLY A 406 -7.04 -23.41 -19.34
CA GLY A 406 -7.41 -22.29 -20.22
C GLY A 406 -6.25 -21.45 -20.76
N HIS A 407 -5.02 -21.62 -20.24
CA HIS A 407 -3.82 -20.94 -20.73
C HIS A 407 -2.70 -21.90 -21.16
N GLU A 408 -3.08 -22.99 -21.83
CA GLU A 408 -2.15 -23.81 -22.60
C GLU A 408 -1.72 -23.06 -23.87
N THR A 409 -0.42 -23.06 -24.17
CA THR A 409 0.12 -22.53 -25.42
C THR A 409 -0.30 -23.43 -26.59
N PRO A 410 -0.84 -22.88 -27.69
CA PRO A 410 -1.08 -23.67 -28.89
C PRO A 410 0.27 -23.99 -29.56
N GLY A 411 0.74 -25.23 -29.37
CA GLY A 411 1.81 -25.85 -30.15
C GLY A 411 3.23 -25.61 -29.67
N SER A 412 3.85 -26.67 -29.16
CA SER A 412 5.26 -27.01 -29.34
C SER A 412 5.34 -28.37 -30.02
#